data_AF-A0A924B060-F1
#
_entry.id   AF-A0A924B060-F1
#
_cell.length_a   1.000
_cell.length_b   1.000
_cell.length_c   1.000
_cell.angle_alpha   90.00
_cell.angle_beta   90.00
_cell.angle_gamma   90.00
#
_symmetry.space_group_name_H-M   'P 1'
#
loop_
_entity.id
_entity.type
_entity.pdbx_description
1 polymer ?
#
loop_
_entity_poly.entity_id
_entity_poly.type
_entity_poly.pdbx_seq_one_letter_code
_entity_poly.pdbx_strand_id
1 'polypeptide(L)' 'GKNQNYKYPHSYPKGYVKQKYWPDAMDPQHFYEPKNIGFEKNISEYLKWIKSEKES' A
#
# COMPACT_ATOMS: atom_id res chain seq x y z
N GLY A 1 4.40 14.68 -20.54
CA GLY A 1 3.21 13.86 -20.23
C GLY A 1 3.19 13.54 -18.75
N LYS A 2 2.05 13.65 -18.07
CA LYS A 2 1.92 13.61 -16.59
C LYS A 2 2.20 12.26 -15.90
N ASN A 3 2.57 11.19 -16.63
CA ASN A 3 2.64 9.82 -16.12
C ASN A 3 4.03 9.16 -16.17
N GLN A 4 5.12 9.91 -16.36
CA GLN A 4 6.43 9.31 -16.64
C GLN A 4 7.03 8.48 -15.48
N ASN A 5 6.55 8.66 -14.24
CA ASN A 5 7.07 7.97 -13.05
C ASN A 5 6.06 7.00 -12.41
N TYR A 6 4.94 6.71 -13.06
CA TYR A 6 3.97 5.75 -12.53
C TYR A 6 4.55 4.34 -12.62
N LYS A 7 4.71 3.68 -11.48
CA LYS A 7 5.11 2.27 -11.42
C LYS A 7 3.86 1.40 -11.48
N TYR A 8 3.79 0.51 -12.46
CA TYR A 8 2.68 -0.43 -12.61
C TYR A 8 2.77 -1.54 -11.54
N PRO A 9 1.84 -1.62 -10.56
CA PRO A 9 1.99 -2.52 -9.41
C PRO A 9 2.01 -4.01 -9.78
N HIS A 10 1.30 -4.39 -10.84
CA HIS A 10 1.21 -5.79 -11.28
C HIS A 10 2.51 -6.33 -11.88
N SER A 11 3.49 -5.48 -12.20
CA SER A 11 4.82 -5.92 -12.63
C SER A 11 5.75 -6.30 -11.47
N TYR A 12 5.36 -6.02 -10.22
CA TYR A 12 6.19 -6.26 -9.04
C TYR A 12 5.75 -7.53 -8.28
N PRO A 13 6.68 -8.17 -7.56
CA PRO A 13 6.34 -9.30 -6.69
C PRO A 13 5.19 -8.95 -5.74
N LYS A 14 4.21 -9.86 -5.61
CA LYS A 14 2.98 -9.68 -4.83
C LYS A 14 2.06 -8.51 -5.28
N GLY A 15 2.30 -7.91 -6.44
CA GLY A 15 1.43 -6.88 -7.01
C GLY A 15 1.50 -5.52 -6.29
N TYR A 16 2.54 -5.29 -5.49
CA TYR A 16 2.71 -4.06 -4.73
C TYR A 16 3.98 -3.31 -5.16
N VAL A 17 3.87 -1.98 -5.22
CA VAL A 17 5.02 -1.12 -5.45
C VAL A 17 4.98 0.09 -4.52
N LYS A 18 6.11 0.36 -3.88
CA LYS A 18 6.32 1.55 -3.04
C LYS A 18 6.29 2.81 -3.91
N GLN A 19 5.26 3.62 -3.72
CA GLN A 19 5.06 4.90 -4.40
C GLN A 19 4.37 5.89 -3.45
N LYS A 20 4.55 7.19 -3.70
CA LYS A 20 3.82 8.25 -2.99
C LYS A 20 2.41 8.37 -3.57
N TYR A 21 1.42 7.89 -2.82
CA TYR A 21 0.01 7.96 -3.19
C TYR A 21 -0.72 9.17 -2.58
N TRP A 22 -0.16 9.75 -1.51
CA TRP A 22 -0.72 10.95 -0.88
C TRP A 22 -0.29 12.21 -1.63
N PRO A 23 -1.20 13.20 -1.78
CA PRO A 23 -0.83 14.53 -2.26
C PRO A 23 0.27 15.15 -1.39
N ASP A 24 1.12 16.00 -1.97
CA ASP A 24 2.20 16.66 -1.22
C ASP A 24 1.67 17.57 -0.09
N ALA A 25 0.46 18.09 -0.23
CA ALA A 25 -0.20 18.96 0.74
C ALA A 25 -0.93 18.20 1.86
N MET A 26 -0.81 16.87 1.92
CA MET A 26 -1.53 16.05 2.88
C MET A 26 -0.64 14.99 3.51
N ASP A 27 -0.67 14.91 4.83
CA ASP A 27 0.01 13.85 5.55
C ASP A 27 -0.68 12.50 5.35
N PRO A 28 0.07 11.39 5.38
CA PRO A 28 -0.50 10.06 5.31
C PRO A 28 -1.53 9.84 6.42
N GLN A 29 -2.77 9.54 6.06
CA GLN A 29 -3.83 9.20 7.03
C GLN A 29 -4.16 7.71 7.00
N HIS A 30 -4.64 7.20 8.12
CA HIS A 30 -5.06 5.81 8.27
C HIS A 30 -6.58 5.77 8.32
N PHE A 31 -7.23 5.32 7.25
CA PHE A 31 -8.70 5.28 7.15
C PHE A 31 -9.31 3.92 7.39
N TYR A 32 -8.52 2.85 7.24
CA TYR A 32 -9.02 1.48 7.34
C TYR A 32 -8.23 0.69 8.39
N GLU A 33 -8.96 0.11 9.34
CA GLU A 33 -8.44 -0.80 10.34
C GLU A 33 -9.15 -2.14 10.19
N PRO A 34 -8.47 -3.17 9.64
CA PRO A 34 -9.07 -4.50 9.51
C PRO A 34 -9.32 -5.10 10.88
N LYS A 35 -10.44 -5.79 11.06
CA LYS A 35 -10.68 -6.61 12.26
C LYS A 35 -10.13 -8.02 12.03
N ASN A 36 -10.09 -8.82 13.10
CA ASN A 36 -9.55 -10.18 13.05
C ASN A 36 -10.65 -11.22 12.74
N ILE A 37 -11.54 -10.93 11.79
CA ILE A 37 -12.74 -11.74 11.52
C ILE A 37 -12.72 -12.20 10.06
N GLY A 38 -12.85 -13.51 9.84
CA GLY A 38 -12.94 -14.09 8.49
C GLY A 38 -11.75 -13.73 7.61
N PHE A 39 -12.04 -13.17 6.43
CA PHE A 39 -11.03 -12.81 5.43
C PHE A 39 -10.21 -11.57 5.81
N GLU A 40 -10.69 -10.73 6.73
CA GLU A 40 -9.95 -9.54 7.17
C GLU A 40 -8.62 -9.89 7.86
N LYS A 41 -8.46 -11.12 8.36
CA LYS A 41 -7.17 -11.63 8.84
C LYS A 41 -6.09 -11.58 7.76
N ASN A 42 -6.42 -12.09 6.57
CA ASN A 42 -5.50 -12.11 5.42
C ASN A 42 -5.19 -10.68 4.96
N ILE A 43 -6.18 -9.78 4.99
CA ILE A 43 -5.99 -8.36 4.68
C ILE A 43 -5.04 -7.71 5.70
N SER A 44 -5.21 -8.00 6.99
CA SER A 44 -4.33 -7.51 8.06
C SER A 44 -2.88 -7.98 7.87
N GLU A 45 -2.67 -9.26 7.53
CA GLU A 45 -1.35 -9.81 7.24
C GLU A 45 -0.70 -9.15 6.01
N TYR A 46 -1.48 -8.95 4.94
CA TYR A 46 -1.02 -8.27 3.74
C TYR A 46 -0.66 -6.80 4.01
N LEU A 47 -1.48 -6.08 4.79
CA LEU A 47 -1.20 -4.70 5.20
C LEU A 47 0.06 -4.59 6.06
N LYS A 48 0.31 -5.57 6.94
CA LYS A 48 1.57 -5.65 7.71
C LYS A 48 2.77 -5.82 6.79
N TRP A 49 2.69 -6.71 5.80
CA TRP A 49 3.76 -6.89 4.82
C TRP A 49 4.01 -5.61 3.98
N ILE A 50 2.94 -4.94 3.54
CA ILE A 50 3.08 -3.64 2.86
C ILE A 50 3.81 -2.61 3.75
N LYS A 51 3.49 -2.57 5.04
CA LYS A 51 4.14 -1.64 5.97
C LYS A 51 5.64 -1.93 6.11
N SER A 52 6.05 -3.20 6.16
CA SER A 52 7.48 -3.56 6.19
C SER A 52 8.21 -3.18 4.90
N GLU A 53 7.58 -3.34 3.73
CA GLU A 53 8.15 -2.89 2.44
C GLU A 53 8.24 -1.36 2.34
N LYS A 54 7.36 -0.62 3.02
CA LYS A 54 7.42 0.84 3.08
C LYS A 54 8.57 1.33 3.98
N GLU A 55 8.89 0.59 5.03
CA GLU A 55 9.95 0.91 6.01
C GLU A 55 11.34 0.44 5.55
N SER A 56 11.41 -0.56 4.66
CA SER A 56 12.64 -1.00 3.97
C SER A 56 13.04 -0.03 2.85
#